data_AF-A0A2G4R9C6-F1
#
_entry.id   AF-A0A2G4R9C6-F1
#
_cell.length_a   1.000
_cell.length_b   1.000
_cell.length_c   1.000
_cell.angle_alpha   90.00
_cell.angle_beta   90.00
_cell.angle_gamma   90.00
#
_symmetry.space_group_name_H-M   'P 1'
#
loop_
_entity.id
_entity.type
_entity.pdbx_description
1 polymer ?
#
loop_
_entity_poly.entity_id
_entity_poly.type
_entity_poly.pdbx_seq_one_letter_code
_entity_poly.pdbx_strand_id
1 'polypeptide(L)'
;MIEYRIEHNPIQVKDLPCRIQRRRVSGWKMPPNTISCCRPGRLGNPFVCESDPQVAVDAFRKLVTQNVGHFEISPGRLQFAKKTHPDTLSPDYGSWLREQAIPKIRTFNLACFCPLERPCHVDVLLELGKKSLIQDGLLIP
;
A
#
# COMPACT_ATOMS: atom_id res chain seq x y z
N MET A 1 45.41 -6.44 0.29
CA MET A 1 44.11 -6.27 -0.39
C MET A 1 43.06 -6.82 0.55
N ILE A 2 42.17 -5.98 1.07
CA ILE A 2 41.17 -6.40 2.06
C ILE A 2 39.94 -6.84 1.26
N GLU A 3 39.66 -8.14 1.26
CA GLU A 3 38.42 -8.67 0.71
C GLU A 3 37.28 -8.29 1.66
N TYR A 4 36.52 -7.25 1.32
CA TYR A 4 35.24 -6.97 1.97
C TYR A 4 34.24 -8.03 1.50
N ARG A 5 34.10 -9.08 2.31
CA ARG A 5 33.05 -10.10 2.13
C ARG A 5 31.71 -9.45 2.51
N ILE A 6 30.97 -8.97 1.53
CA ILE A 6 29.58 -8.54 1.74
C ILE A 6 28.77 -9.80 2.03
N GLU A 7 28.50 -10.05 3.31
CA GLU A 7 27.59 -11.10 3.75
C GLU A 7 26.17 -10.71 3.32
N HIS A 8 25.76 -11.20 2.16
CA HIS A 8 24.39 -11.05 1.66
C HIS A 8 23.48 -11.95 2.50
N ASN A 9 22.98 -11.44 3.63
CA ASN A 9 21.98 -12.14 4.42
C ASN A 9 20.62 -12.06 3.70
N PRO A 10 20.07 -13.16 3.16
CA PRO A 10 18.80 -13.13 2.44
C PRO A 10 17.64 -12.80 3.38
N ILE A 11 16.82 -11.81 3.01
CA ILE A 11 15.59 -11.45 3.70
C ILE A 11 14.72 -12.71 3.85
N GLN A 12 14.44 -13.12 5.08
CA GLN A 12 13.59 -14.29 5.31
C GLN A 12 12.12 -13.89 5.07
N VAL A 13 11.27 -14.84 4.64
CA VAL A 13 9.83 -14.58 4.37
C VAL A 13 9.09 -13.99 5.58
N LYS A 14 9.52 -14.35 6.80
CA LYS A 14 9.00 -13.80 8.07
C LYS A 14 9.31 -12.31 8.30
N ASP A 15 10.30 -11.78 7.58
CA ASP A 15 10.76 -10.40 7.69
C ASP A 15 10.12 -9.49 6.62
N LEU A 16 9.33 -10.07 5.71
CA LEU A 16 8.62 -9.28 4.71
C LEU A 16 7.48 -8.48 5.33
N PRO A 17 7.28 -7.22 4.90
CA PRO A 17 6.12 -6.43 5.28
C PRO A 17 4.80 -7.17 5.12
N CYS A 18 3.95 -7.06 6.14
CA CYS A 18 2.63 -7.66 6.15
C CYS A 18 1.51 -6.63 6.36
N ARG A 19 0.28 -7.05 6.07
CA ARG A 19 -0.93 -6.26 6.32
C ARG A 19 -1.37 -6.45 7.76
N ILE A 20 -1.56 -5.34 8.46
CA ILE A 20 -2.09 -5.29 9.82
C ILE A 20 -3.51 -4.72 9.82
N GLN A 21 -4.44 -5.43 10.43
CA GLN A 21 -5.76 -4.86 10.71
C GLN A 21 -5.69 -3.92 11.92
N ARG A 22 -6.01 -2.65 11.71
CA ARG A 22 -6.22 -1.69 12.79
C ARG A 22 -7.52 -1.97 13.52
N ARG A 23 -7.52 -1.81 14.84
CA ARG A 23 -8.72 -1.99 15.67
C ARG A 23 -8.92 -0.76 16.56
N ARG A 24 -10.19 -0.41 16.84
CA ARG A 24 -10.56 0.67 17.77
C ARG A 24 -11.11 0.08 19.07
N VAL A 25 -10.36 -0.85 19.64
CA VAL A 25 -10.68 -1.46 20.93
C VAL A 25 -9.74 -0.89 21.99
N SER A 26 -10.24 -0.70 23.21
CA SER A 26 -9.43 -0.17 24.31
C SER A 26 -8.15 -0.99 24.50
N GLY A 27 -7.03 -0.32 24.75
CA GLY A 27 -5.71 -0.95 24.91
C GLY A 27 -5.03 -1.36 23.60
N TRP A 28 -5.70 -1.34 22.44
CA TRP A 28 -5.04 -1.64 21.17
C TRP A 28 -4.05 -0.55 20.80
N LYS A 29 -2.81 -0.96 20.53
CA LYS A 29 -1.75 -0.10 20.00
C LYS A 29 -1.33 -0.63 18.64
N MET A 30 -1.03 0.29 17.74
CA MET A 30 -0.45 -0.08 16.45
C MET A 30 0.90 -0.76 16.72
N PRO A 31 1.15 -1.96 16.15
CA PRO A 31 2.43 -2.61 16.31
C PRO A 31 3.59 -1.69 15.88
N PRO A 32 4.79 -1.84 16.47
CA PRO A 32 5.96 -1.13 15.98
C PRO A 32 6.24 -1.50 14.51
N ASN A 33 7.09 -0.71 13.85
CA ASN A 33 7.43 -0.89 12.43
C ASN A 33 6.19 -0.97 11.50
N THR A 34 5.16 -0.16 11.79
CA THR A 34 3.91 -0.17 11.03
C THR A 34 3.50 1.24 10.60
N ILE A 35 3.19 1.42 9.31
CA ILE A 35 2.69 2.67 8.75
C ILE A 35 1.17 2.59 8.58
N SER A 36 0.49 3.68 8.90
CA SER A 36 -0.95 3.81 8.65
C SER A 36 -1.23 4.10 7.17
N CYS A 37 -2.02 3.24 6.53
CA CYS A 37 -2.55 3.45 5.18
C CYS A 37 -4.04 3.86 5.21
N CYS A 38 -4.53 4.33 6.36
CA CYS A 38 -5.90 4.81 6.49
C CYS A 38 -6.08 6.22 5.92
N ARG A 39 -7.30 6.50 5.47
CA ARG A 39 -7.78 7.86 5.19
C ARG A 39 -7.80 8.71 6.48
N PRO A 40 -7.47 10.01 6.42
CA PRO A 40 -7.23 10.79 5.20
C PRO A 40 -5.76 10.80 4.73
N GLY A 41 -4.88 9.86 5.11
CA GLY A 41 -3.47 9.88 4.67
C GLY A 41 -3.28 9.58 3.16
N ARG A 42 -2.15 10.01 2.57
CA ARG A 42 -1.82 9.84 1.14
C ARG A 42 -1.79 8.38 0.66
N LEU A 43 -1.54 7.43 1.56
CA LEU A 43 -1.61 5.98 1.29
C LEU A 43 -3.01 5.39 1.41
N GLY A 44 -4.02 6.21 1.73
CA GLY A 44 -5.42 5.80 1.79
C GLY A 44 -6.02 5.64 0.41
N ASN A 45 -6.81 4.59 0.20
CA ASN A 45 -7.62 4.46 -1.01
C ASN A 45 -8.59 5.64 -1.14
N PRO A 46 -8.52 6.46 -2.21
CA PRO A 46 -9.43 7.57 -2.43
C PRO A 46 -10.81 7.09 -2.90
N PHE A 47 -10.97 5.80 -3.21
CA PHE A 47 -12.19 5.21 -3.72
C PHE A 47 -12.95 4.42 -2.65
N VAL A 48 -14.27 4.34 -2.85
CA VAL A 48 -15.20 3.46 -2.13
C VAL A 48 -16.19 2.86 -3.11
N CYS A 49 -16.67 1.66 -2.78
CA CYS A 49 -17.79 1.00 -3.44
C CYS A 49 -18.46 0.16 -2.36
N GLU A 50 -19.72 0.49 -2.02
CA GLU A 50 -20.43 -0.14 -0.89
C GLU A 50 -20.88 -1.57 -1.22
N SER A 51 -21.27 -1.79 -2.47
CA SER A 51 -21.74 -3.08 -2.97
C SER A 51 -20.60 -4.09 -3.15
N ASP A 52 -19.42 -3.63 -3.56
CA ASP A 52 -18.25 -4.48 -3.76
C ASP A 52 -16.93 -3.75 -3.46
N PRO A 53 -16.27 -4.06 -2.33
CA PRO A 53 -14.97 -3.49 -1.98
C PRO A 53 -13.86 -3.76 -3.01
N GLN A 54 -13.94 -4.86 -3.78
CA GLN A 54 -12.93 -5.20 -4.78
C GLN A 54 -12.88 -4.13 -5.88
N VAL A 55 -14.02 -3.58 -6.30
CA VAL A 55 -14.10 -2.50 -7.29
C VAL A 55 -13.29 -1.27 -6.85
N ALA A 56 -13.36 -0.91 -5.56
CA ALA A 56 -12.55 0.20 -5.02
C ALA A 56 -11.05 -0.15 -4.94
N VAL A 57 -10.71 -1.41 -4.68
CA VAL A 57 -9.31 -1.89 -4.66
C VAL A 57 -8.73 -1.90 -6.07
N ASP A 58 -9.50 -2.31 -7.08
CA ASP A 58 -9.07 -2.34 -8.47
C ASP A 58 -8.88 -0.92 -9.03
N ALA A 59 -9.77 0.01 -8.67
CA ALA A 59 -9.58 1.43 -8.98
C ALA A 59 -8.31 1.98 -8.34
N PHE A 60 -8.03 1.63 -7.07
CA PHE A 60 -6.78 2.02 -6.43
C PHE A 60 -5.57 1.42 -7.12
N ARG A 61 -5.62 0.13 -7.50
CA ARG A 61 -4.57 -0.54 -8.27
C ARG A 61 -4.29 0.19 -9.58
N LYS A 62 -5.33 0.55 -10.33
CA LYS A 62 -5.18 1.37 -11.55
C LYS A 62 -4.48 2.69 -11.23
N LEU A 63 -4.93 3.43 -10.22
CA LEU A 63 -4.32 4.71 -9.81
C LEU A 63 -2.81 4.59 -9.52
N VAL A 64 -2.39 3.55 -8.80
CA VAL A 64 -0.97 3.43 -8.37
C VAL A 64 -0.06 2.76 -9.40
N THR A 65 -0.62 2.05 -10.38
CA THR A 65 0.14 1.35 -11.43
C THR A 65 0.13 2.11 -12.75
N GLN A 66 -0.96 2.81 -13.04
CA GLN A 66 -1.15 3.60 -14.24
C GLN A 66 -1.17 5.06 -13.78
N ASN A 67 -0.14 5.82 -14.14
CA ASN A 67 0.08 7.21 -13.71
C ASN A 67 -1.04 8.20 -14.13
N VAL A 68 -2.08 7.68 -14.79
CA VAL A 68 -3.29 8.33 -15.26
C VAL A 68 -4.38 7.25 -15.34
N GLY A 69 -5.56 7.53 -14.81
CA GLY A 69 -6.71 6.64 -14.88
C GLY A 69 -7.99 7.44 -15.13
N HIS A 70 -8.71 7.12 -16.21
CA HIS A 70 -10.11 7.49 -16.31
C HIS A 70 -10.90 6.54 -15.42
N PHE A 71 -11.67 7.09 -14.48
CA PHE A 71 -12.50 6.32 -13.56
C PHE A 71 -13.97 6.65 -13.81
N GLU A 72 -14.77 5.62 -14.10
CA GLU A 72 -16.22 5.75 -14.19
C GLU A 72 -16.81 5.83 -12.77
N ILE A 73 -17.13 7.05 -12.35
CA ILE A 73 -17.71 7.33 -11.03
C ILE A 73 -19.23 7.35 -11.12
N SER A 74 -19.92 6.62 -10.26
CA SER A 74 -21.39 6.58 -10.23
C SER A 74 -21.93 6.25 -8.84
N PRO A 75 -23.06 6.84 -8.41
CA PRO A 75 -23.74 6.46 -7.17
C PRO A 75 -24.04 4.95 -7.13
N GLY A 76 -23.78 4.32 -5.98
CA GLY A 76 -23.98 2.87 -5.81
C GLY A 76 -22.91 1.98 -6.46
N ARG A 77 -21.95 2.57 -7.19
CA ARG A 77 -20.76 1.91 -7.73
C ARG A 77 -19.50 2.57 -7.16
N LEU A 78 -18.45 2.71 -7.98
CA LEU A 78 -17.22 3.39 -7.63
C LEU A 78 -17.49 4.88 -7.36
N GLN A 79 -17.05 5.35 -6.20
CA GLN A 79 -17.19 6.73 -5.75
C GLN A 79 -15.90 7.19 -5.06
N PHE A 80 -15.73 8.51 -4.93
CA PHE A 80 -14.68 9.05 -4.07
C PHE A 80 -15.08 8.99 -2.61
N ALA A 81 -14.13 8.64 -1.75
CA ALA A 81 -14.31 8.64 -0.32
C ALA A 81 -14.46 10.08 0.23
N LYS A 82 -15.35 10.28 1.20
CA LYS A 82 -15.54 11.59 1.88
C LYS A 82 -14.27 12.15 2.57
N LYS A 83 -13.29 11.29 2.88
CA LYS A 83 -12.04 11.66 3.58
C LYS A 83 -10.81 11.29 2.74
N THR A 84 -10.88 11.52 1.44
CA THR A 84 -9.72 11.38 0.55
C THR A 84 -8.65 12.42 0.88
N HIS A 85 -7.37 12.03 0.86
CA HIS A 85 -6.28 13.01 0.95
C HIS A 85 -6.28 13.87 -0.33
N PRO A 86 -6.13 15.21 -0.25
CA PRO A 86 -6.10 16.06 -1.44
C PRO A 86 -5.02 15.61 -2.45
N ASP A 87 -3.83 15.30 -1.97
CA ASP A 87 -2.68 14.90 -2.81
C ASP A 87 -2.67 13.43 -3.26
N THR A 88 -3.76 12.65 -3.08
CA THR A 88 -3.80 11.27 -3.62
C THR A 88 -4.14 11.24 -5.12
N LEU A 89 -4.70 12.33 -5.65
CA LEU A 89 -5.05 12.47 -7.07
C LEU A 89 -4.29 13.63 -7.73
N SER A 90 -3.26 14.16 -7.05
CA SER A 90 -2.43 15.22 -7.59
C SER A 90 -1.49 14.69 -8.67
N PRO A 91 -1.03 15.54 -9.62
CA PRO A 91 -0.09 15.11 -10.66
C PRO A 91 1.22 14.52 -10.14
N ASP A 92 1.68 14.93 -8.95
CA ASP A 92 2.89 14.42 -8.29
C ASP A 92 2.68 13.11 -7.53
N TYR A 93 1.44 12.60 -7.42
CA TYR A 93 1.17 11.41 -6.61
C TYR A 93 2.02 10.21 -7.03
N GLY A 94 2.19 10.01 -8.34
CA GLY A 94 2.99 8.92 -8.88
C GLY A 94 4.48 9.02 -8.56
N SER A 95 5.09 10.21 -8.69
CA SER A 95 6.50 10.41 -8.32
C SER A 95 6.68 10.28 -6.80
N TRP A 96 5.81 10.90 -6.01
CA TRP A 96 5.81 10.75 -4.56
C TRP A 96 5.68 9.28 -4.13
N LEU A 97 4.78 8.52 -4.75
CA LEU A 97 4.61 7.11 -4.42
C LEU A 97 5.91 6.33 -4.69
N ARG A 98 6.55 6.53 -5.84
CA ARG A 98 7.79 5.84 -6.20
C ARG A 98 8.98 6.24 -5.33
N GLU A 99 9.16 7.52 -5.10
CA GLU A 99 10.37 8.07 -4.47
C GLU A 99 10.29 8.08 -2.95
N GLN A 100 9.09 8.25 -2.37
CA GLN A 100 8.91 8.47 -0.94
C GLN A 100 8.17 7.32 -0.25
N ALA A 101 7.16 6.75 -0.91
CA ALA A 101 6.33 5.73 -0.29
C ALA A 101 6.86 4.31 -0.48
N ILE A 102 7.26 3.91 -1.69
CA ILE A 102 7.74 2.56 -1.98
C ILE A 102 8.93 2.16 -1.07
N PRO A 103 9.96 2.99 -0.85
CA PRO A 103 11.06 2.64 0.05
C PRO A 103 10.59 2.28 1.48
N LYS A 104 9.54 2.95 1.96
CA LYS A 104 8.93 2.65 3.27
C LYS A 104 8.06 1.39 3.20
N ILE A 105 7.28 1.22 2.14
CA ILE A 105 6.42 0.05 1.96
C ILE A 105 7.23 -1.26 1.91
N ARG A 106 8.48 -1.20 1.44
CA ARG A 106 9.41 -2.36 1.43
C ARG A 106 9.89 -2.79 2.81
N THR A 107 9.83 -1.93 3.82
CA THR A 107 10.47 -2.16 5.14
C THR A 107 9.50 -2.11 6.31
N PHE A 108 8.33 -1.48 6.14
CA PHE A 108 7.32 -1.32 7.19
C PHE A 108 6.08 -2.17 6.90
N ASN A 109 5.51 -2.75 7.96
CA ASN A 109 4.15 -3.29 7.92
C ASN A 109 3.15 -2.18 7.58
N LEU A 110 2.04 -2.54 6.95
CA LEU A 110 1.04 -1.57 6.50
C LEU A 110 -0.30 -1.83 7.15
N ALA A 111 -0.92 -0.79 7.72
CA ALA A 111 -2.13 -0.94 8.51
C ALA A 111 -3.35 -0.25 7.91
N CYS A 112 -4.48 -0.97 7.88
CA CYS A 112 -5.80 -0.46 7.53
C CYS A 112 -6.89 -1.04 8.45
N PHE A 113 -8.07 -0.41 8.52
CA PHE A 113 -9.20 -0.95 9.30
C PHE A 113 -9.95 -2.10 8.60
N CYS A 114 -9.73 -2.33 7.30
CA CYS A 114 -10.42 -3.39 6.55
C CYS A 114 -10.15 -4.79 7.15
N PRO A 115 -11.18 -5.66 7.29
CA PRO A 115 -11.03 -7.07 7.71
C PRO A 115 -10.02 -7.83 6.83
N LEU A 116 -9.22 -8.71 7.42
CA LEU A 116 -8.15 -9.43 6.71
C LEU A 116 -8.68 -10.39 5.64
N GLU A 117 -9.90 -10.85 5.81
CA GLU A 117 -10.63 -11.76 4.93
C GLU A 117 -11.27 -11.04 3.74
N ARG A 118 -11.15 -9.71 3.66
CA ARG A 118 -11.68 -8.88 2.59
C ARG A 118 -10.56 -8.17 1.83
N PRO A 119 -10.77 -7.88 0.53
CA PRO A 119 -9.77 -7.17 -0.26
C PRO A 119 -9.50 -5.77 0.31
N CYS A 120 -8.24 -5.36 0.25
CA CYS A 120 -7.81 -4.04 0.71
C CYS A 120 -6.77 -3.43 -0.21
N HIS A 121 -6.74 -2.10 -0.24
CA HIS A 121 -5.73 -1.36 -0.99
C HIS A 121 -4.31 -1.55 -0.42
N VAL A 122 -4.20 -1.93 0.85
CA VAL A 122 -2.91 -2.30 1.46
C VAL A 122 -2.28 -3.51 0.77
N ASP A 123 -3.10 -4.46 0.29
CA ASP A 123 -2.58 -5.64 -0.41
C ASP A 123 -1.91 -5.24 -1.74
N VAL A 124 -2.47 -4.23 -2.42
CA VAL A 124 -1.88 -3.62 -3.62
C VAL A 124 -0.55 -2.94 -3.30
N LEU A 125 -0.48 -2.17 -2.19
CA LEU A 125 0.76 -1.51 -1.78
C LEU A 125 1.86 -2.53 -1.46
N LEU A 126 1.54 -3.58 -0.69
CA LEU A 126 2.50 -4.66 -0.38
C LEU A 126 3.00 -5.36 -1.65
N GLU A 127 2.11 -5.59 -2.64
CA GLU A 127 2.51 -6.13 -3.94
C GLU A 127 3.49 -5.21 -4.68
N LEU A 128 3.26 -3.88 -4.67
CA LEU A 128 4.20 -2.91 -5.25
C LEU A 128 5.55 -2.91 -4.54
N GLY A 129 5.55 -3.03 -3.21
CA GLY A 129 6.77 -3.20 -2.41
C GLY A 129 7.57 -4.41 -2.88
N LYS A 130 6.91 -5.57 -2.96
CA LYS A 130 7.51 -6.85 -3.40
C LYS A 130 8.00 -6.81 -4.86
N LYS A 131 7.19 -6.30 -5.78
CA LYS A 131 7.56 -6.22 -7.21
C LYS A 131 8.81 -5.41 -7.46
N SER A 132 9.07 -4.41 -6.63
CA SER A 132 10.27 -3.59 -6.77
C SER A 132 11.48 -4.12 -5.96
N LEU A 133 11.32 -5.25 -5.26
CA LEU A 133 12.40 -6.05 -4.68
C LEU A 133 12.82 -7.22 -5.59
N ILE A 134 12.10 -7.50 -6.68
CA ILE A 134 12.38 -8.62 -7.59
C ILE A 134 12.71 -8.06 -8.98
N GLN A 135 13.98 -8.15 -9.36
CA GLN A 135 14.41 -8.06 -10.76
C GLN A 135 14.98 -9.42 -11.16
N ASP A 136 14.48 -9.99 -12.26
CA ASP A 136 14.90 -11.28 -12.79
C ASP A 136 14.86 -12.46 -11.79
N GLY A 137 13.87 -12.46 -10.89
CA GLY A 137 13.64 -13.57 -9.95
C GLY A 137 14.54 -13.60 -8.72
N LEU A 138 15.42 -12.60 -8.53
CA LEU A 138 16.21 -12.45 -7.30
C LEU A 138 15.73 -11.29 -6.44
N LEU A 139 15.75 -11.50 -5.11
CA LEU A 139 15.59 -10.44 -4.12
C LEU A 139 16.80 -9.50 -4.23
N ILE A 140 16.56 -8.25 -4.64
CA ILE A 140 17.57 -7.20 -4.67
C ILE A 140 17.75 -6.69 -3.22
N PRO A 141 18.99 -6.64 -2.69
CA PRO A 141 19.27 -6.11 -1.34
C PRO A 141 18.86 -4.63 -1.18
#